data_AF-A0A3Q2U0Q8-F1
#
_entry.id   AF-A0A3Q2U0Q8-F1
#
_cell.length_a   1.000
_cell.length_b   1.000
_cell.length_c   1.000
_cell.angle_alpha   90.00
_cell.angle_beta   90.00
_cell.angle_gamma   90.00
#
_symmetry.space_group_name_H-M   'P 1'
#
loop_
_entity.id
_entity.type
_entity.pdbx_description
1 polymer ?
#
loop_
_entity_poly.entity_id
_entity_poly.type
_entity_poly.pdbx_seq_one_letter_code
_entity_poly.pdbx_strand_id
1 'polypeptide(L)'
;MDLNKHTWDGLPVSRDPVTIAMNVPFFNDPPGPVGVPGKPLRKLCDYEVVEAFFLSDRAEQDLEVELCKCSLLKNVTKTETKRAGRAHLPWSYCPLCTSKFNAFAIYGSREQRKYEVLFAVPQHKLCEGQKPDL
;
A
#
# COMPACT_ATOMS: atom_id res chain seq x y z
N MET A 1 -12.50 24.56 7.20
CA MET A 1 -12.04 24.71 5.80
C MET A 1 -10.85 23.81 5.62
N ASP A 2 -11.03 22.66 4.97
CA ASP A 2 -9.96 21.66 4.76
C ASP A 2 -9.13 22.05 3.55
N LEU A 3 -8.05 22.81 3.76
CA LEU A 3 -7.24 23.36 2.67
C LEU A 3 -6.54 22.30 1.79
N ASN A 4 -6.42 21.04 2.21
CA ASN A 4 -5.61 20.03 1.49
C ASN A 4 -6.37 18.72 1.28
N LYS A 5 -7.61 18.78 0.78
CA LYS A 5 -8.33 17.54 0.43
C LYS A 5 -7.68 16.79 -0.74
N HIS A 6 -6.82 17.46 -1.54
CA HIS A 6 -6.27 16.91 -2.79
C HIS A 6 -4.85 17.38 -3.18
N THR A 7 -4.07 18.05 -2.33
CA THR A 7 -2.76 18.62 -2.70
C THR A 7 -1.60 17.88 -2.06
N TRP A 8 -0.88 17.10 -2.88
CA TRP A 8 0.44 16.51 -2.55
C TRP A 8 1.54 17.46 -3.06
N ASP A 9 1.69 18.61 -2.41
CA ASP A 9 2.61 19.68 -2.83
C ASP A 9 4.03 19.53 -2.24
N GLY A 10 4.25 18.48 -1.43
CA GLY A 10 5.49 18.20 -0.73
C GLY A 10 5.92 19.30 0.25
N LEU A 11 5.02 20.19 0.67
CA LEU A 11 5.29 21.11 1.74
C LEU A 11 5.25 20.37 3.10
N PRO A 12 6.08 20.75 4.09
CA PRO A 12 6.02 20.16 5.42
C PRO A 12 4.66 20.40 6.05
N VAL A 13 3.93 19.32 6.33
CA VAL A 13 2.66 19.38 7.06
C VAL A 13 2.89 18.88 8.47
N SER A 14 2.82 19.75 9.47
CA SER A 14 2.79 19.35 10.89
C SER A 14 1.36 18.96 11.26
N ARG A 15 1.02 17.67 11.21
CA ARG A 15 -0.32 17.14 11.54
C ARG A 15 -0.25 15.72 12.09
N ASP A 16 -1.43 15.24 12.50
CA ASP A 16 -1.75 13.88 12.93
C ASP A 16 -1.27 12.80 11.94
N PRO A 17 -1.07 11.54 12.40
CA PRO A 17 -0.64 10.43 11.55
C PRO A 17 -1.46 10.28 10.26
N VAL A 18 -0.79 9.94 9.15
CA VAL A 18 -1.48 9.53 7.93
C VAL A 18 -2.24 8.25 8.22
N THR A 19 -3.55 8.27 7.99
CA THR A 19 -4.36 7.06 8.08
C THR A 19 -4.51 6.47 6.70
N ILE A 20 -3.90 5.30 6.50
CA ILE A 20 -4.11 4.49 5.30
C ILE A 20 -5.30 3.58 5.59
N ALA A 21 -6.41 3.84 4.92
CA ALA A 21 -7.60 2.97 4.96
C ALA A 21 -7.73 2.24 3.64
N MET A 22 -7.78 0.92 3.70
CA MET A 22 -7.92 0.05 2.53
C MET A 22 -9.21 -0.76 2.64
N ASN A 23 -9.85 -0.99 1.50
CA ASN A 23 -10.97 -1.91 1.36
C ASN A 23 -10.70 -2.78 0.13
N VAL A 24 -9.94 -3.85 0.33
CA VAL A 24 -9.47 -4.73 -0.73
C VAL A 24 -10.05 -6.12 -0.58
N PRO A 25 -10.22 -6.87 -1.69
CA PRO A 25 -10.46 -8.30 -1.62
C PRO A 25 -9.32 -9.01 -0.87
N PHE A 26 -9.66 -10.04 -0.10
CA PHE A 26 -8.67 -10.86 0.62
C PHE A 26 -9.12 -12.32 0.60
N PHE A 27 -8.31 -13.21 0.05
CA PHE A 27 -8.69 -14.60 -0.24
C PHE A 27 -8.00 -15.60 0.70
N ASN A 28 -7.03 -15.15 1.51
CA ASN A 28 -6.23 -15.98 2.42
C ASN A 28 -5.45 -17.09 1.69
N ASP A 29 -4.99 -16.81 0.47
CA ASP A 29 -4.21 -17.73 -0.36
C ASP A 29 -2.97 -17.05 -0.96
N PRO A 30 -1.74 -17.40 -0.52
CA PRO A 30 -1.44 -18.41 0.50
C PRO A 30 -1.82 -17.94 1.92
N PRO A 31 -1.95 -18.86 2.91
CA PRO A 31 -2.19 -18.48 4.30
C PRO A 31 -1.16 -17.47 4.79
N GLY A 32 -1.62 -16.36 5.37
CA GLY A 32 -0.74 -15.28 5.81
C GLY A 32 0.34 -15.75 6.80
N PRO A 33 1.50 -15.09 6.81
CA PRO A 33 2.63 -15.49 7.63
C PRO A 33 2.31 -15.32 9.11
N VAL A 34 2.76 -16.24 9.96
CA VAL A 34 2.60 -16.12 11.41
C VAL A 34 3.65 -15.13 11.92
N GLY A 35 3.22 -13.93 12.32
CA GLY A 35 4.08 -12.87 12.83
C GLY A 35 3.64 -12.35 14.19
N VAL A 36 4.58 -11.76 14.93
CA VAL A 36 4.28 -11.02 16.17
C VAL A 36 3.78 -9.63 15.78
N PRO A 37 2.59 -9.19 16.23
CA PRO A 37 2.09 -7.83 16.01
C PRO A 37 3.14 -6.76 16.33
N GLY A 38 3.35 -5.82 15.41
CA GLY A 38 4.32 -4.73 15.59
C GLY A 38 5.79 -5.09 15.36
N LYS A 39 6.11 -6.33 14.95
CA LYS A 39 7.45 -6.69 14.45
C LYS A 39 7.46 -6.69 12.92
N PRO A 40 8.56 -6.22 12.29
CA PRO A 40 8.71 -6.32 10.84
C PRO A 40 8.75 -7.78 10.43
N LEU A 41 8.07 -8.09 9.34
CA LEU A 41 8.03 -9.41 8.72
C LEU A 41 8.66 -9.29 7.34
N ARG A 42 9.52 -10.23 6.96
CA ARG A 42 10.19 -10.22 5.66
C ARG A 42 9.36 -10.98 4.63
N LYS A 43 9.53 -10.62 3.35
CA LYS A 43 8.89 -11.26 2.20
C LYS A 43 7.36 -11.26 2.29
N LEU A 44 6.78 -10.11 2.67
CA LEU A 44 5.33 -9.98 2.70
C LEU A 44 4.73 -10.09 1.29
N CYS A 45 5.50 -9.68 0.29
CA CYS A 45 5.26 -9.91 -1.13
C CYS A 45 5.26 -11.40 -1.56
N ASP A 46 5.41 -12.40 -0.69
CA ASP A 46 5.10 -13.82 -0.99
C ASP A 46 3.64 -14.18 -0.69
N TYR A 47 2.90 -13.29 -0.02
CA TYR A 47 1.53 -13.49 0.43
C TYR A 47 0.58 -12.48 -0.22
N GLU A 48 -0.67 -12.47 0.25
CA GLU A 48 -1.58 -11.38 -0.03
C GLU A 48 -1.16 -10.12 0.75
N VAL A 49 -0.83 -9.08 0.00
CA VAL A 49 -0.29 -7.83 0.53
C VAL A 49 -0.91 -6.64 -0.19
N VAL A 50 -1.08 -5.55 0.55
CA VAL A 50 -1.25 -4.23 -0.03
C VAL A 50 0.04 -3.46 0.16
N GLU A 51 0.62 -2.98 -0.93
CA GLU A 51 1.82 -2.16 -0.94
C GLU A 51 1.41 -0.73 -1.22
N ALA A 52 1.92 0.22 -0.44
CA ALA A 52 1.69 1.64 -0.64
C ALA A 52 3.03 2.37 -0.75
N PHE A 53 3.17 3.15 -1.82
CA PHE A 53 4.38 3.88 -2.16
C PHE A 53 4.14 5.38 -1.96
N PHE A 54 4.97 6.00 -1.14
CA PHE A 54 5.05 7.44 -0.96
C PHE A 54 6.34 7.90 -1.62
N LEU A 55 6.21 8.63 -2.73
CA LEU A 55 7.34 8.98 -3.57
C LEU A 55 7.63 10.48 -3.53
N SER A 56 8.90 10.82 -3.60
CA SER A 56 9.37 12.20 -3.74
C SER A 56 9.94 12.44 -5.14
N ASP A 57 9.55 13.53 -5.79
CA ASP A 57 10.18 13.97 -7.05
C ASP A 57 11.37 14.91 -6.82
N ARG A 58 11.63 15.27 -5.57
CA ARG A 58 12.67 16.23 -5.17
C ARG A 58 13.72 15.64 -4.21
N ALA A 59 13.48 14.45 -3.68
CA ALA A 59 14.40 13.75 -2.79
C ALA A 59 14.59 12.31 -3.26
N GLU A 60 15.76 11.72 -2.97
CA GLU A 60 16.07 10.32 -3.28
C GLU A 60 15.52 9.34 -2.23
N GLN A 61 14.51 9.75 -1.47
CA GLN A 61 13.91 8.95 -0.42
C GLN A 61 12.45 8.69 -0.75
N ASP A 62 12.15 7.40 -0.92
CA ASP A 62 10.80 6.88 -1.07
C ASP A 62 10.47 5.99 0.13
N LEU A 63 9.20 5.92 0.49
CA LEU A 63 8.72 5.00 1.52
C LEU A 63 7.77 3.99 0.88
N GLU A 64 8.11 2.74 1.05
CA GLU A 64 7.23 1.61 0.77
C GLU A 64 6.64 1.07 2.08
N VAL A 65 5.34 0.85 2.08
CA VAL A 65 4.59 0.28 3.21
C VAL A 65 3.86 -0.97 2.74
N GLU A 66 4.34 -2.13 3.17
CA GLU A 66 3.69 -3.43 2.93
C GLU A 66 2.76 -3.81 4.09
N LEU A 67 1.50 -4.09 3.78
CA LEU A 67 0.47 -4.45 4.77
C LEU A 67 -0.12 -5.82 4.43
N CYS A 68 0.11 -6.80 5.31
CA CYS A 68 -0.48 -8.13 5.22
C CYS A 68 -1.55 -8.33 6.31
N LYS A 69 -2.22 -9.50 6.30
CA LYS A 69 -3.26 -9.86 7.28
C LYS A 69 -2.87 -9.63 8.75
N CYS A 70 -1.62 -9.91 9.12
CA CYS A 70 -1.14 -9.77 10.50
C CYS A 70 -0.83 -8.32 10.89
N SER A 71 -0.65 -7.44 9.90
CA SER A 71 -0.33 -6.03 10.09
C SER A 71 -1.57 -5.16 10.38
N LEU A 72 -2.77 -5.64 10.06
CA LEU A 72 -4.04 -4.91 10.20
C LEU A 72 -4.59 -5.01 11.64
N LEU A 73 -3.97 -4.27 12.56
CA LEU A 73 -4.42 -4.13 13.94
C LEU A 73 -5.41 -2.96 14.06
N LYS A 74 -6.70 -3.21 13.76
CA LYS A 74 -7.92 -2.61 14.38
C LYS A 74 -9.08 -2.56 13.37
N ASN A 75 -10.23 -3.07 13.81
CA ASN A 75 -11.55 -2.97 13.19
C ASN A 75 -11.66 -3.52 11.76
N VAL A 76 -11.39 -4.81 11.59
CA VAL A 76 -11.75 -5.55 10.37
C VAL A 76 -13.25 -5.82 10.38
N THR A 77 -14.00 -5.17 9.49
CA THR A 77 -15.39 -5.57 9.19
C THR A 77 -15.33 -6.64 8.10
N LYS A 78 -15.85 -7.84 8.40
CA LYS A 78 -15.92 -8.96 7.46
C LYS A 78 -17.20 -8.84 6.64
N THR A 79 -17.08 -8.53 5.35
CA THR A 79 -18.06 -8.89 4.34
C THR A 79 -17.45 -10.00 3.49
N GLU A 80 -18.21 -11.01 3.07
CA GLU A 80 -17.72 -12.35 2.67
C GLU A 80 -16.55 -12.41 1.66
N THR A 81 -16.28 -11.35 0.88
CA THR A 81 -15.21 -11.30 -0.13
C THR A 81 -14.26 -10.10 -0.01
N LYS A 82 -14.50 -9.17 0.92
CA LYS A 82 -13.69 -7.94 1.07
C LYS A 82 -13.33 -7.69 2.53
N ARG A 83 -12.08 -7.31 2.77
CA ARG A 83 -11.61 -6.88 4.09
C ARG A 83 -11.27 -5.40 4.07
N ALA A 84 -11.87 -4.69 5.01
CA ALA A 84 -11.44 -3.36 5.38
C ALA A 84 -10.30 -3.45 6.40
N GLY A 85 -9.21 -2.75 6.14
CA GLY A 85 -8.07 -2.61 7.02
C GLY A 85 -7.72 -1.13 7.20
N ARG A 86 -7.23 -0.76 8.38
CA ARG A 86 -6.65 0.56 8.60
C ARG A 86 -5.27 0.40 9.22
N ALA A 87 -4.31 1.14 8.69
CA ALA A 87 -3.00 1.31 9.27
C ALA A 87 -2.79 2.80 9.54
N HIS A 88 -2.23 3.11 10.70
CA HIS A 88 -1.80 4.46 11.04
C HIS A 88 -0.30 4.56 10.80
N LEU A 89 0.10 5.39 9.85
CA LEU A 89 1.48 5.69 9.54
C LEU A 89 1.82 7.06 10.15
N PRO A 90 2.69 7.13 11.18
CA PRO A 90 3.10 8.41 11.73
C PRO A 90 3.76 9.26 10.64
N TRP A 91 3.45 10.56 10.61
CA TRP A 91 3.98 11.47 9.58
C TRP A 91 5.52 11.49 9.53
N SER A 92 6.18 11.25 10.66
CA SER A 92 7.65 11.16 10.74
C SER A 92 8.26 10.04 9.89
N TYR A 93 7.46 9.10 9.38
CA TYR A 93 7.92 8.03 8.50
C TYR A 93 7.83 8.45 7.03
N CYS A 94 7.00 9.43 6.69
CA CYS A 94 6.87 9.90 5.32
C CYS A 94 8.14 10.65 4.91
N PRO A 95 8.69 10.38 3.70
CA PRO A 95 9.83 11.10 3.19
C PRO A 95 9.54 12.60 3.08
N LEU A 96 10.59 13.40 3.24
CA LEU A 96 10.51 14.83 2.97
C LEU A 96 10.10 15.04 1.50
N CYS A 97 9.25 16.04 1.28
CA CYS A 97 8.78 16.42 -0.04
C CYS A 97 7.97 15.35 -0.79
N THR A 98 7.33 14.40 -0.09
CA THR A 98 6.40 13.44 -0.70
C THR A 98 5.37 14.17 -1.57
N SER A 99 5.40 13.92 -2.87
CA SER A 99 4.55 14.59 -3.88
C SER A 99 3.71 13.62 -4.71
N LYS A 100 3.98 12.30 -4.59
CA LYS A 100 3.28 11.25 -5.32
C LYS A 100 2.92 10.10 -4.39
N PHE A 101 1.84 9.41 -4.73
CA PHE A 101 1.34 8.24 -4.03
C PHE A 101 0.81 7.21 -5.03
N ASN A 102 1.10 5.93 -4.81
CA ASN A 102 0.41 4.83 -5.46
C ASN A 102 0.24 3.65 -4.51
N ALA A 103 -0.68 2.75 -4.82
CA ALA A 103 -0.87 1.53 -4.05
C ALA A 103 -1.21 0.34 -4.96
N PHE A 104 -0.77 -0.83 -4.53
CA PHE A 104 -0.91 -2.11 -5.23
C PHE A 104 -1.56 -3.11 -4.29
N ALA A 105 -2.51 -3.87 -4.79
CA ALA A 105 -3.05 -5.04 -4.11
C ALA A 105 -2.60 -6.29 -4.85
N ILE A 106 -1.92 -7.17 -4.13
CA ILE A 106 -1.39 -8.42 -4.66
C ILE A 106 -2.10 -9.56 -3.94
N TYR A 107 -2.74 -10.46 -4.69
CA TYR A 107 -3.48 -11.57 -4.11
C TYR A 107 -3.57 -12.77 -5.04
N GLY A 108 -3.97 -13.92 -4.50
CA GLY A 108 -3.89 -15.21 -5.20
C GLY A 108 -2.48 -15.80 -5.16
N SER A 109 -2.37 -17.07 -5.54
CA SER A 109 -1.15 -17.86 -5.42
C SER A 109 -0.60 -18.34 -6.77
N ARG A 110 0.73 -18.47 -6.87
CA ARG A 110 1.44 -19.02 -8.04
C ARG A 110 1.06 -18.30 -9.34
N GLU A 111 0.65 -19.05 -10.37
CA GLU A 111 0.26 -18.54 -11.68
C GLU A 111 -1.08 -17.79 -11.68
N GLN A 112 -1.86 -17.85 -10.59
CA GLN A 112 -3.13 -17.15 -10.43
C GLN A 112 -2.98 -15.82 -9.69
N ARG A 113 -1.74 -15.35 -9.51
CA ARG A 113 -1.45 -14.10 -8.81
C ARG A 113 -1.96 -12.92 -9.61
N LYS A 114 -2.74 -12.08 -8.94
CA LYS A 114 -3.35 -10.87 -9.50
C LYS A 114 -2.73 -9.64 -8.86
N TYR A 115 -2.62 -8.60 -9.67
CA TYR A 115 -2.06 -7.31 -9.32
C TYR A 115 -3.08 -6.25 -9.69
N GLU A 116 -3.64 -5.58 -8.69
CA GLU A 116 -4.52 -4.42 -8.89
C GLU A 116 -3.82 -3.16 -8.41
N VAL A 117 -4.07 -2.02 -9.06
CA VAL A 117 -3.35 -0.77 -8.81
C VAL A 117 -4.33 0.38 -8.66
N LEU A 118 -4.05 1.29 -7.74
CA LEU A 118 -4.88 2.48 -7.53
C LEU A 118 -4.78 3.45 -8.71
N PHE A 119 -3.55 3.72 -9.15
CA PHE A 119 -3.29 4.51 -10.35
C PHE A 119 -2.54 3.65 -11.37
N ALA A 120 -3.29 3.16 -12.36
CA ALA A 120 -2.74 2.34 -13.44
C ALA A 120 -1.83 3.15 -14.36
N VAL A 121 -0.79 2.49 -14.86
CA VAL A 121 0.03 3.05 -15.94
C VAL A 121 -0.86 3.20 -17.18
N PRO A 122 -0.96 4.39 -17.78
CA PRO A 122 -1.73 4.57 -19.00
C PRO A 122 -1.25 3.63 -20.11
N GLN A 123 -2.17 3.00 -20.84
CA GLN A 123 -1.83 2.00 -21.87
C GLN A 123 -0.84 2.52 -22.93
N HIS A 124 -0.94 3.79 -23.31
CA HIS A 124 -0.01 4.40 -24.27
C HIS A 124 1.43 4.55 -23.76
N LYS A 125 1.67 4.33 -22.46
CA LYS A 125 3.01 4.31 -21.84
C LYS A 125 3.56 2.89 -21.67
N LEU A 126 2.77 1.87 -21.98
CA LEU A 126 3.22 0.49 -21.96
C LEU A 126 3.81 0.13 -23.31
N CYS A 127 5.01 -0.47 -23.29
CA CYS A 127 5.58 -1.07 -24.49
C CYS A 127 4.94 -2.45 -24.74
N GLU A 128 4.74 -2.82 -26.01
CA GLU A 128 4.27 -4.16 -26.36
C GLU A 128 5.24 -5.22 -25.81
N GLY A 129 4.71 -6.18 -25.05
CA GLY A 129 5.51 -7.21 -24.39
C GLY A 129 6.21 -6.80 -23.09
N GLN A 130 6.00 -5.58 -22.59
CA GLN A 130 6.50 -5.15 -21.28
C GLN A 130 5.92 -6.03 -20.16
N LYS A 131 6.79 -6.53 -19.29
CA LYS A 131 6.44 -7.33 -18.11
C LYS A 131 6.69 -6.52 -16.83
N PRO A 132 6.04 -6.87 -15.70
CA PRO A 132 6.40 -6.31 -14.40
C PRO A 132 7.88 -6.56 -14.09
N ASP A 133 8.52 -5.61 -13.42
CA ASP A 133 9.84 -5.83 -12.82
C ASP A 133 9.65 -6.89 -11.71
N LEU A 134 10.39 -8.00 -11.83
CA LEU A 134 10.34 -9.16 -10.92
C LEU A 134 11.37 -9.06 -9.80
#